data_AF-A0A1Y4ER43-F1
#
_entry.id   AF-A0A1Y4ER43-F1
#
_cell.length_a   1.000
_cell.length_b   1.000
_cell.length_c   1.000
_cell.angle_alpha   90.00
_cell.angle_beta   90.00
_cell.angle_gamma   90.00
#
_symmetry.space_group_name_H-M   'P 1'
#
loop_
_entity.id
_entity.type
_entity.pdbx_description
1 polymer ?
#
loop_
_entity_poly.entity_id
_entity_poly.type
_entity_poly.pdbx_seq_one_letter_code
_entity_poly.pdbx_strand_id
1 'polypeptide(L)'
;MKKKIYFILALTCVLNLCGCSKVFEALADGKDAVLENLINGKNALLDSAANLADDEVKDTILNAINSVNEAGGKTALTNEIFLQGKRTAGEDSYTGTYQADYTRFSGTEILFGGTTVEREKGSTVEVECTLTIEEGEAIIFLQSGNNDPTVILQANDTFTGKFEVGNGSSYFGIWGEEFTGSAELNIE
;
A
#
# COMPACT_ATOMS: atom_id res chain seq x y z
N MET A 1 49.07 -50.42 -34.72
CA MET A 1 48.35 -51.72 -34.63
C MET A 1 46.85 -51.43 -34.56
N LYS A 2 46.05 -51.97 -35.50
CA LYS A 2 44.73 -52.65 -35.35
C LYS A 2 43.71 -52.04 -34.37
N LYS A 3 42.39 -51.94 -34.58
CA LYS A 3 41.40 -52.41 -35.56
C LYS A 3 40.02 -51.91 -35.04
N LYS A 4 39.10 -51.57 -35.96
CA LYS A 4 37.66 -51.94 -36.05
C LYS A 4 36.73 -51.82 -34.81
N ILE A 5 35.67 -51.00 -34.85
CA ILE A 5 34.29 -51.24 -35.37
C ILE A 5 33.48 -52.28 -34.57
N TYR A 6 32.25 -51.90 -34.19
CA TYR A 6 30.98 -52.68 -34.04
C TYR A 6 30.33 -52.73 -32.65
N PHE A 7 29.21 -52.01 -32.49
CA PHE A 7 27.88 -52.47 -32.01
C PHE A 7 27.00 -51.19 -31.87
N ILE A 8 26.12 -50.77 -32.79
CA ILE A 8 24.87 -51.35 -33.31
C ILE A 8 23.86 -51.79 -32.22
N LEU A 9 22.69 -51.10 -32.26
CA LEU A 9 21.34 -51.49 -31.81
C LEU A 9 21.01 -51.52 -30.31
N ALA A 10 20.15 -50.58 -29.90
CA ALA A 10 18.71 -50.81 -29.72
C ALA A 10 18.05 -49.45 -29.42
N LEU A 11 17.48 -48.73 -30.39
CA LEU A 11 16.06 -48.81 -30.76
C LEU A 11 15.15 -49.26 -29.61
N THR A 12 14.38 -48.33 -29.02
CA THR A 12 12.91 -48.45 -28.90
C THR A 12 12.30 -47.15 -28.33
N CYS A 13 11.15 -46.80 -28.90
CA CYS A 13 10.15 -45.82 -28.45
C CYS A 13 10.39 -44.32 -28.75
N VAL A 14 10.00 -43.98 -29.98
CA VAL A 14 9.38 -42.69 -30.33
C VAL A 14 8.12 -42.48 -29.46
N LEU A 15 7.96 -41.27 -28.93
CA LEU A 15 6.72 -40.46 -28.83
C LEU A 15 6.53 -39.78 -27.45
N ASN A 16 6.60 -38.45 -27.52
CA ASN A 16 5.96 -37.42 -26.69
C ASN A 16 6.77 -36.72 -25.59
N LEU A 17 6.83 -35.38 -25.76
CA LEU A 17 7.17 -34.30 -24.81
C LEU A 17 8.65 -34.30 -24.37
N CYS A 18 9.44 -33.23 -24.45
CA CYS A 18 9.14 -31.84 -24.18
C CYS A 18 10.21 -30.97 -24.86
N GLY A 19 9.90 -30.41 -26.02
CA GLY A 19 10.67 -29.32 -26.61
C GLY A 19 10.28 -28.01 -25.94
N CYS A 20 10.60 -27.83 -24.65
CA CYS A 20 10.47 -26.57 -23.92
C CYS A 20 11.05 -26.75 -22.49
N SER A 21 12.36 -26.65 -22.31
CA SER A 21 12.92 -26.53 -20.93
C SER A 21 13.67 -25.23 -20.74
N LYS A 22 14.49 -24.81 -21.71
CA LYS A 22 15.29 -23.58 -21.56
C LYS A 22 14.51 -22.28 -21.76
N VAL A 23 13.41 -22.32 -22.50
CA VAL A 23 12.57 -21.14 -22.77
C VAL A 23 11.60 -20.89 -21.62
N PHE A 24 11.15 -21.94 -20.92
CA PHE A 24 10.30 -21.82 -19.75
C PHE A 24 11.08 -21.43 -18.49
N GLU A 25 12.30 -21.96 -18.29
CA GLU A 25 13.19 -21.52 -17.20
C GLU A 25 13.51 -20.02 -17.30
N ALA A 26 13.84 -19.52 -18.50
CA ALA A 26 14.09 -18.10 -18.73
C ALA A 26 12.85 -17.20 -18.54
N LEU A 27 11.64 -17.74 -18.77
CA LEU A 27 10.38 -17.00 -18.56
C LEU A 27 9.98 -16.95 -17.08
N ALA A 28 10.31 -18.00 -16.32
CA ALA A 28 10.10 -18.05 -14.87
C ALA A 28 11.05 -17.10 -14.13
N ASP A 29 12.36 -17.18 -14.42
CA ASP A 29 13.38 -16.29 -13.84
C ASP A 29 13.14 -14.82 -14.24
N GLY A 30 12.66 -14.58 -15.46
CA GLY A 30 12.33 -13.25 -15.95
C GLY A 30 11.12 -12.61 -15.25
N LYS A 31 10.13 -13.42 -14.83
CA LYS A 31 8.97 -12.92 -14.08
C LYS A 31 9.38 -12.50 -12.67
N ASP A 32 10.20 -13.29 -12.01
CA ASP A 32 10.66 -13.00 -10.63
C ASP A 32 11.60 -11.78 -10.63
N ALA A 33 12.49 -11.66 -11.63
CA ALA A 33 13.34 -10.48 -11.78
C ALA A 33 12.55 -9.19 -12.11
N VAL A 34 11.50 -9.27 -12.94
CA VAL A 34 10.62 -8.11 -13.23
C VAL A 34 9.78 -7.76 -12.01
N LEU A 35 9.28 -8.76 -11.28
CA LEU A 35 8.51 -8.56 -10.06
C LEU A 35 9.36 -7.97 -8.94
N GLU A 36 10.57 -8.47 -8.71
CA GLU A 36 11.53 -7.91 -7.75
C GLU A 36 11.95 -6.49 -8.12
N ASN A 37 12.21 -6.20 -9.41
CA ASN A 37 12.55 -4.84 -9.83
C ASN A 37 11.37 -3.87 -9.71
N LEU A 38 10.14 -4.34 -9.92
CA LEU A 38 8.94 -3.52 -9.71
C LEU A 38 8.66 -3.29 -8.22
N ILE A 39 8.90 -4.30 -7.37
CA ILE A 39 8.81 -4.17 -5.91
C ILE A 39 9.89 -3.22 -5.39
N ASN A 40 11.14 -3.37 -5.84
CA ASN A 40 12.24 -2.48 -5.47
C ASN A 40 12.05 -1.06 -6.00
N GLY A 41 11.50 -0.91 -7.20
CA GLY A 41 11.12 0.39 -7.76
C GLY A 41 9.98 1.04 -6.99
N LYS A 42 8.96 0.26 -6.58
CA LYS A 42 7.88 0.72 -5.71
C LYS A 42 8.42 1.12 -4.34
N ASN A 43 9.27 0.30 -3.72
CA ASN A 43 9.89 0.60 -2.43
C ASN A 43 10.79 1.83 -2.53
N ALA A 44 11.58 2.00 -3.59
CA ALA A 44 12.40 3.20 -3.77
C ALA A 44 11.54 4.46 -3.97
N LEU A 45 10.40 4.35 -4.64
CA LEU A 45 9.44 5.44 -4.83
C LEU A 45 8.67 5.74 -3.52
N LEU A 46 8.35 4.70 -2.74
CA LEU A 46 7.71 4.79 -1.42
C LEU A 46 8.68 5.33 -0.35
N ASP A 47 9.95 4.93 -0.36
CA ASP A 47 11.03 5.41 0.48
C ASP A 47 11.40 6.86 0.13
N SER A 48 11.30 7.22 -1.15
CA SER A 48 11.44 8.62 -1.59
C SER A 48 10.25 9.47 -1.17
N ALA A 49 9.05 8.91 -1.12
CA ALA A 49 7.86 9.58 -0.59
C ALA A 49 7.89 9.70 0.95
N ALA A 50 8.44 8.71 1.65
CA ALA A 50 8.60 8.71 3.10
C ALA A 50 9.52 9.83 3.63
N ASN A 51 10.39 10.38 2.78
CA ASN A 51 11.27 11.51 3.11
C ASN A 51 10.66 12.90 2.78
N LEU A 52 9.42 12.98 2.30
CA LEU A 52 8.83 14.24 1.86
C LEU A 52 7.99 14.96 2.92
N ALA A 53 7.45 14.25 3.91
CA ALA A 53 6.88 14.89 5.08
C ALA A 53 8.02 15.38 5.99
N ASP A 54 8.10 16.68 6.23
CA ASP A 54 9.05 17.20 7.21
C ASP A 54 8.75 16.70 8.64
N ASP A 55 9.71 16.87 9.54
CA ASP A 55 9.59 16.41 10.93
C ASP A 55 8.36 17.03 11.65
N GLU A 56 7.95 18.25 11.29
CA GLU A 56 6.81 18.95 11.91
C GLU A 56 5.46 18.33 11.48
N VAL A 57 5.32 18.01 10.19
CA VAL A 57 4.17 17.30 9.65
C VAL A 57 4.05 15.91 10.28
N LYS A 58 5.16 15.18 10.34
CA LYS A 58 5.23 13.87 10.98
C LYS A 58 4.77 13.94 12.44
N ASP A 59 5.33 14.87 13.20
CA ASP A 59 4.96 15.06 14.60
C ASP A 59 3.48 15.42 14.75
N THR A 60 2.93 16.23 13.84
CA THR A 60 1.51 16.56 13.81
C THR A 60 0.62 15.33 13.61
N ILE A 61 0.95 14.48 12.63
CA ILE A 61 0.23 13.23 12.36
C ILE A 61 0.29 12.29 13.56
N LEU A 62 1.48 12.08 14.14
CA LEU A 62 1.68 11.21 15.29
C LEU A 62 0.90 11.71 16.52
N ASN A 63 0.92 13.02 16.78
CA ASN A 63 0.18 13.64 17.87
C ASN A 63 -1.33 13.50 17.71
N ALA A 64 -1.85 13.63 16.47
CA ALA A 64 -3.27 13.42 16.19
C ALA A 64 -3.69 11.98 16.56
N ILE A 65 -2.92 10.99 16.11
CA ILE A 65 -3.21 9.57 16.39
C ILE A 65 -3.13 9.28 17.91
N ASN A 66 -2.12 9.79 18.59
CA ASN A 66 -1.96 9.63 20.04
C ASN A 66 -3.13 10.26 20.81
N SER A 67 -3.58 11.45 20.39
CA SER A 67 -4.71 12.14 21.01
C SER A 67 -6.01 11.33 20.92
N VAL A 68 -6.26 10.66 19.79
CA VAL A 68 -7.44 9.79 19.65
C VAL A 68 -7.29 8.52 20.50
N ASN A 69 -6.07 7.98 20.67
CA ASN A 69 -5.81 6.81 21.51
C ASN A 69 -6.02 7.08 23.01
N GLU A 70 -5.59 8.24 23.51
CA GLU A 70 -5.70 8.61 24.94
C GLU A 70 -7.14 8.90 25.39
N ALA A 71 -8.02 9.30 24.47
CA ALA A 71 -9.41 9.69 24.76
C ALA A 71 -10.36 8.52 25.14
N GLY A 72 -9.86 7.31 25.39
CA GLY A 72 -10.64 6.25 26.05
C GLY A 72 -11.16 5.13 25.13
N GLY A 73 -10.32 4.62 24.23
CA GLY A 73 -10.40 3.21 23.81
C GLY A 73 -11.66 2.80 23.04
N LYS A 74 -11.90 3.41 21.88
CA LYS A 74 -12.65 2.78 20.79
C LYS A 74 -12.29 3.46 19.48
N THR A 75 -11.36 2.82 18.75
CA THR A 75 -10.82 3.18 17.42
C THR A 75 -10.20 4.58 17.30
N ALA A 76 -8.94 4.67 16.84
CA ALA A 76 -8.24 5.95 16.59
C ALA A 76 -8.82 6.76 15.41
N LEU A 77 -10.02 6.41 14.96
CA LEU A 77 -10.66 7.00 13.79
C LEU A 77 -11.30 8.34 14.15
N THR A 78 -11.20 9.31 13.26
CA THR A 78 -11.96 10.56 13.36
C THR A 78 -13.45 10.23 13.38
N ASN A 79 -14.17 10.82 14.33
CA ASN A 79 -15.61 10.62 14.44
C ASN A 79 -16.31 11.14 13.17
N GLU A 80 -17.33 10.43 12.69
CA GLU A 80 -18.13 10.83 11.53
C GLU A 80 -18.61 12.28 11.59
N ILE A 81 -18.95 12.80 12.78
CA ILE A 81 -19.43 14.18 12.93
C ILE A 81 -18.35 15.26 12.71
N PHE A 82 -17.08 14.86 12.79
CA PHE A 82 -15.92 15.75 12.59
C PHE A 82 -15.27 15.56 11.22
N LEU A 83 -15.69 14.55 10.45
CA LEU A 83 -15.20 14.35 9.11
C LEU A 83 -15.69 15.48 8.19
N GLN A 84 -14.80 15.98 7.33
CA GLN A 84 -15.16 16.88 6.24
C GLN A 84 -15.94 16.12 5.15
N GLY A 85 -15.57 14.85 4.93
CA GLY A 85 -16.17 13.99 3.94
C GLY A 85 -17.13 12.94 4.49
N LYS A 86 -17.55 12.06 3.57
CA LYS A 86 -18.37 10.90 3.87
C LYS A 86 -17.51 9.65 3.88
N ARG A 87 -17.43 8.98 5.04
CA ARG A 87 -16.89 7.63 5.15
C ARG A 87 -18.01 6.58 5.05
N THR A 88 -17.77 5.53 4.29
CA THR A 88 -18.60 4.33 4.24
C THR A 88 -17.75 3.15 4.69
N ALA A 89 -18.14 2.50 5.77
CA ALA A 89 -17.41 1.34 6.30
C ALA A 89 -17.49 0.15 5.33
N GLY A 90 -16.37 -0.54 5.18
CA GLY A 90 -16.28 -1.83 4.49
C GLY A 90 -16.62 -3.00 5.42
N GLU A 91 -16.02 -4.16 5.16
CA GLU A 91 -16.24 -5.37 5.95
C GLU A 91 -15.63 -5.25 7.36
N ASP A 92 -14.56 -4.47 7.51
CA ASP A 92 -13.91 -4.18 8.78
C ASP A 92 -13.42 -2.73 8.86
N SER A 93 -12.75 -2.37 9.96
CA SER A 93 -12.31 -0.99 10.19
C SER A 93 -11.17 -0.53 9.27
N TYR A 94 -10.53 -1.43 8.52
CA TYR A 94 -9.45 -1.10 7.58
C TYR A 94 -9.96 -0.85 6.16
N THR A 95 -11.19 -1.24 5.86
CA THR A 95 -11.76 -1.23 4.50
C THR A 95 -12.95 -0.28 4.40
N GLY A 96 -13.26 0.16 3.18
CA GLY A 96 -14.36 1.07 2.90
C GLY A 96 -13.99 2.18 1.94
N THR A 97 -14.88 3.16 1.82
CA THR A 97 -14.69 4.32 0.94
C THR A 97 -14.77 5.62 1.71
N TYR A 98 -14.00 6.60 1.28
CA TYR A 98 -14.04 7.97 1.80
C TYR A 98 -13.99 8.94 0.62
N GLN A 99 -14.83 9.98 0.67
CA GLN A 99 -14.82 11.06 -0.32
C GLN A 99 -15.11 12.38 0.38
N ALA A 100 -14.29 13.39 0.10
CA ALA A 100 -14.37 14.71 0.71
C ALA A 100 -13.97 15.82 -0.26
N ASP A 101 -14.65 16.95 -0.14
CA ASP A 101 -14.21 18.24 -0.66
C ASP A 101 -13.81 19.12 0.52
N TYR A 102 -12.62 19.69 0.47
CA TYR A 102 -12.04 20.52 1.53
C TYR A 102 -12.03 21.98 1.13
N THR A 103 -12.22 22.85 2.11
CA THR A 103 -12.10 24.31 1.95
C THR A 103 -11.31 24.86 3.12
N ARG A 104 -10.07 25.28 2.85
CA ARG A 104 -9.13 25.83 3.85
C ARG A 104 -8.99 24.96 5.10
N PHE A 105 -8.88 23.65 4.91
CA PHE A 105 -8.75 22.69 6.00
C PHE A 105 -7.31 22.66 6.53
N SER A 106 -7.15 22.82 7.85
CA SER A 106 -5.90 22.52 8.56
C SER A 106 -6.17 21.50 9.66
N GLY A 107 -5.49 20.36 9.60
CA GLY A 107 -5.65 19.30 10.59
C GLY A 107 -5.40 17.90 10.04
N THR A 108 -5.88 16.90 10.77
CA THR A 108 -5.72 15.49 10.42
C THR A 108 -7.03 14.73 10.60
N GLU A 109 -7.37 13.90 9.61
CA GLU A 109 -8.47 12.96 9.70
C GLU A 109 -7.95 11.53 9.59
N ILE A 110 -8.29 10.71 10.58
CA ILE A 110 -7.98 9.28 10.59
C ILE A 110 -9.20 8.52 10.07
N LEU A 111 -9.05 7.95 8.89
CA LEU A 111 -10.16 7.47 8.06
C LEU A 111 -10.42 5.98 8.26
N PHE A 112 -9.38 5.17 8.18
CA PHE A 112 -9.48 3.71 8.32
C PHE A 112 -8.34 3.20 9.19
N GLY A 113 -8.53 2.06 9.83
CA GLY A 113 -7.50 1.44 10.65
C GLY A 113 -7.99 0.83 11.95
N GLY A 114 -7.03 0.35 12.72
CA GLY A 114 -7.29 -0.32 13.99
C GLY A 114 -6.02 -0.87 14.60
N THR A 115 -6.17 -1.52 15.75
CA THR A 115 -5.09 -2.14 16.53
C THR A 115 -5.12 -3.67 16.46
N THR A 116 -5.77 -4.23 15.44
CA THR A 116 -5.93 -5.68 15.31
C THR A 116 -4.57 -6.33 15.08
N VAL A 117 -4.24 -7.32 15.92
CA VAL A 117 -2.94 -8.04 15.85
C VAL A 117 -2.95 -9.13 14.78
N GLU A 118 -4.12 -9.72 14.52
CA GLU A 118 -4.33 -10.68 13.44
C GLU A 118 -5.68 -10.39 12.78
N ARG A 119 -5.65 -9.82 11.58
CA ARG A 119 -6.84 -9.53 10.80
C ARG A 119 -7.33 -10.80 10.09
N GLU A 120 -8.61 -11.16 10.26
CA GLU A 120 -9.19 -12.40 9.69
C GLU A 120 -9.04 -12.50 8.16
N LYS A 121 -9.04 -11.36 7.46
CA LYS A 121 -8.89 -11.25 6.01
C LYS A 121 -7.44 -11.22 5.52
N GLY A 122 -6.50 -11.46 6.42
CA GLY A 122 -5.07 -11.35 6.16
C GLY A 122 -4.55 -9.93 6.39
N SER A 123 -3.22 -9.82 6.38
CA SER A 123 -2.49 -8.61 6.75
C SER A 123 -2.27 -7.66 5.57
N THR A 124 -3.10 -7.70 4.53
CA THR A 124 -2.94 -6.86 3.34
C THR A 124 -4.27 -6.27 2.92
N VAL A 125 -4.25 -5.01 2.51
CA VAL A 125 -5.36 -4.31 1.85
C VAL A 125 -4.91 -3.76 0.50
N GLU A 126 -5.86 -3.68 -0.43
CA GLU A 126 -5.72 -2.96 -1.70
C GLU A 126 -6.26 -1.54 -1.50
N VAL A 127 -5.45 -0.54 -1.84
CA VAL A 127 -5.76 0.88 -1.69
C VAL A 127 -5.76 1.53 -3.06
N GLU A 128 -6.84 2.20 -3.39
CA GLU A 128 -6.94 3.16 -4.48
C GLU A 128 -7.26 4.52 -3.87
N CYS A 129 -6.52 5.55 -4.26
CA CYS A 129 -6.80 6.90 -3.77
C CYS A 129 -6.47 7.95 -4.81
N THR A 130 -7.19 9.07 -4.73
CA THR A 130 -6.97 10.25 -5.56
C THR A 130 -6.91 11.47 -4.65
N LEU A 131 -5.94 12.34 -4.92
CA LEU A 131 -5.78 13.62 -4.24
C LEU A 131 -5.78 14.73 -5.30
N THR A 132 -6.58 15.77 -5.09
CA THR A 132 -6.57 16.99 -5.88
C THR A 132 -6.39 18.17 -4.94
N ILE A 133 -5.33 18.93 -5.13
CA ILE A 133 -4.97 20.13 -4.39
C ILE A 133 -5.12 21.33 -5.33
N GLU A 134 -5.97 22.27 -4.92
CA GLU A 134 -6.16 23.56 -5.55
C GLU A 134 -5.35 24.64 -4.82
N GLU A 135 -5.38 24.62 -3.48
CA GLU A 135 -4.61 25.50 -2.60
C GLU A 135 -4.13 24.75 -1.35
N GLY A 136 -3.06 25.25 -0.72
CA GLY A 136 -2.49 24.67 0.49
C GLY A 136 -1.69 23.39 0.24
N GLU A 137 -1.53 22.59 1.29
CA GLU A 137 -0.82 21.31 1.27
C GLU A 137 -1.72 20.20 1.81
N ALA A 138 -1.59 18.99 1.25
CA ALA A 138 -2.32 17.82 1.73
C ALA A 138 -1.50 16.55 1.52
N ILE A 139 -1.61 15.61 2.46
CA ILE A 139 -0.90 14.34 2.45
C ILE A 139 -1.88 13.22 2.82
N ILE A 140 -2.05 12.24 1.93
CA ILE A 140 -2.66 10.95 2.27
C ILE A 140 -1.54 10.04 2.77
N PHE A 141 -1.72 9.44 3.95
CA PHE A 141 -0.69 8.65 4.62
C PHE A 141 -1.21 7.32 5.19
N LEU A 142 -0.26 6.44 5.49
CA LEU A 142 -0.43 5.26 6.35
C LEU A 142 0.53 5.36 7.53
N GLN A 143 0.00 5.34 8.75
CA GLN A 143 0.78 5.18 9.98
C GLN A 143 0.72 3.74 10.46
N SER A 144 1.87 3.09 10.62
CA SER A 144 1.98 1.71 11.12
C SER A 144 2.88 1.64 12.36
N GLY A 145 2.32 1.20 13.48
CA GLY A 145 3.00 1.11 14.76
C GLY A 145 3.53 2.47 15.22
N ASN A 146 4.76 2.44 15.73
CA ASN A 146 5.53 3.63 16.11
C ASN A 146 6.55 4.04 15.03
N ASN A 147 6.40 3.53 13.80
CA ASN A 147 7.25 3.92 12.68
C ASN A 147 6.85 5.30 12.17
N ASP A 148 7.63 5.83 11.23
CA ASP A 148 7.29 7.10 10.59
C ASP A 148 6.09 6.91 9.63
N PRO A 149 5.21 7.93 9.50
CA PRO A 149 4.11 7.87 8.55
C PRO A 149 4.62 7.64 7.13
N THR A 150 4.04 6.66 6.43
CA THR A 150 4.29 6.44 5.02
C THR A 150 3.40 7.38 4.20
N VAL A 151 4.02 8.24 3.39
CA VAL A 151 3.31 9.10 2.43
C VAL A 151 2.82 8.27 1.25
N ILE A 152 1.51 8.32 0.97
CA ILE A 152 0.88 7.66 -0.18
C ILE A 152 0.75 8.66 -1.34
N LEU A 153 0.17 9.83 -1.07
CA LEU A 153 0.04 10.95 -2.02
C LEU A 153 0.26 12.27 -1.28
N GLN A 154 0.87 13.24 -1.96
CA GLN A 154 1.07 14.62 -1.45
C GLN A 154 1.01 15.70 -2.53
N ALA A 155 0.59 15.29 -3.73
CA ALA A 155 0.44 16.13 -4.91
C ALA A 155 -0.70 15.56 -5.74
N ASN A 156 -1.15 16.31 -6.74
CA ASN A 156 -2.28 15.92 -7.57
C ASN A 156 -1.98 14.66 -8.35
N ASP A 157 -2.59 13.54 -7.96
CA ASP A 157 -2.37 12.24 -8.59
C ASP A 157 -3.43 11.21 -8.15
N THR A 158 -3.40 10.06 -8.80
CA THR A 158 -4.14 8.85 -8.43
C THR A 158 -3.16 7.70 -8.21
N PHE A 159 -3.31 7.00 -7.09
CA PHE A 159 -2.47 5.86 -6.72
C PHE A 159 -3.31 4.60 -6.53
N THR A 160 -2.77 3.46 -6.97
CA THR A 160 -3.28 2.12 -6.64
C THR A 160 -2.16 1.22 -6.16
N GLY A 161 -2.34 0.54 -5.03
CA GLY A 161 -1.34 -0.38 -4.52
C GLY A 161 -1.78 -1.16 -3.28
N LYS A 162 -0.93 -2.10 -2.88
CA LYS A 162 -1.12 -2.91 -1.67
C LYS A 162 -0.31 -2.38 -0.50
N PHE A 163 -0.88 -2.45 0.69
CA PHE A 163 -0.23 -2.14 1.97
C PHE A 163 -0.46 -3.23 3.00
N GLU A 164 0.53 -3.42 3.88
CA GLU A 164 0.37 -4.31 5.03
C GLU A 164 -0.38 -3.61 6.17
N VAL A 165 -1.32 -4.34 6.78
CA VAL A 165 -2.13 -3.91 7.91
C VAL A 165 -2.30 -5.05 8.92
N GLY A 166 -2.79 -4.74 10.11
CA GLY A 166 -3.22 -5.78 11.04
C GLY A 166 -2.06 -6.55 11.70
N ASN A 167 -0.88 -5.92 11.83
CA ASN A 167 0.25 -6.38 12.65
C ASN A 167 0.48 -5.40 13.81
N GLY A 168 -0.61 -5.06 14.52
CA GLY A 168 -0.64 -3.99 15.51
C GLY A 168 -1.49 -2.80 15.05
N SER A 169 -1.05 -1.58 15.37
CA SER A 169 -1.76 -0.36 14.99
C SER A 169 -1.44 0.04 13.55
N SER A 170 -2.44 0.11 12.67
CA SER A 170 -2.28 0.67 11.32
C SER A 170 -3.44 1.59 11.02
N TYR A 171 -3.16 2.79 10.52
CA TYR A 171 -4.14 3.85 10.26
C TYR A 171 -3.88 4.58 8.96
N PHE A 172 -4.89 4.63 8.10
CA PHE A 172 -4.92 5.49 6.92
C PHE A 172 -5.58 6.82 7.29
N GLY A 173 -4.99 7.90 6.82
CA GLY A 173 -5.51 9.24 7.09
C GLY A 173 -5.09 10.25 6.05
N ILE A 174 -5.59 11.46 6.25
CA ILE A 174 -5.21 12.64 5.49
C ILE A 174 -4.84 13.77 6.46
N TRP A 175 -3.71 14.41 6.19
CA TRP A 175 -3.31 15.66 6.81
C TRP A 175 -3.42 16.78 5.78
N GLY A 176 -3.72 18.00 6.23
CA GLY A 176 -3.62 19.18 5.38
C GLY A 176 -3.33 20.44 6.16
N GLU A 177 -2.80 21.44 5.45
CA GLU A 177 -2.53 22.79 5.94
C GLU A 177 -3.08 23.80 4.92
N GLU A 178 -4.10 24.55 5.34
CA GLU A 178 -4.87 25.47 4.49
C GLU A 178 -5.38 24.81 3.19
N PHE A 179 -5.63 23.50 3.25
CA PHE A 179 -5.96 22.64 2.12
C PHE A 179 -7.33 22.98 1.54
N THR A 180 -7.36 23.31 0.25
CA THR A 180 -8.56 23.37 -0.58
C THR A 180 -8.41 22.43 -1.77
N GLY A 181 -9.41 21.59 -2.00
CA GLY A 181 -9.36 20.54 -3.02
C GLY A 181 -10.22 19.34 -2.63
N SER A 182 -9.87 18.14 -3.09
CA SER A 182 -10.63 16.92 -2.81
C SER A 182 -9.74 15.71 -2.58
N ALA A 183 -10.27 14.75 -1.82
CA ALA A 183 -9.63 13.45 -1.61
C ALA A 183 -10.66 12.32 -1.70
N GLU A 184 -10.26 11.24 -2.34
CA GLU A 184 -11.02 10.00 -2.44
C GLU A 184 -10.13 8.81 -2.08
N LEU A 185 -10.61 7.92 -1.21
CA LEU A 185 -9.93 6.68 -0.83
C LEU A 185 -10.92 5.52 -0.95
N ASN A 186 -10.50 4.42 -1.57
CA ASN A 186 -11.17 3.14 -1.60
C ASN A 186 -10.19 2.07 -1.10
N ILE A 187 -10.58 1.31 -0.07
CA ILE A 187 -9.74 0.26 0.54
C ILE A 187 -10.50 -1.05 0.62
N GLU A 188 -9.92 -2.11 0.03
CA GLU A 188 -10.48 -3.47 -0.05
C GLU A 188 -9.60 -4.53 0.66
#